data_AF-A0AAF0JNS8-F1
#
_entry.id   AF-A0AAF0JNS8-F1
#
_cell.length_a   1.000
_cell.length_b   1.000
_cell.length_c   1.000
_cell.angle_alpha   90.00
_cell.angle_beta   90.00
_cell.angle_gamma   90.00
#
_symmetry.space_group_name_H-M   'P 1'
#
loop_
_entity.id
_entity.type
_entity.pdbx_description
1 polymer ?
#
loop_
_entity_poly.entity_id
_entity_poly.type
_entity_poly.pdbx_seq_one_letter_code
_entity_poly.pdbx_strand_id
1 'polypeptide(L)'
;MYNEVIGTIYFLQNIIAVLIIVLLIVTGLTTGKYVRIVSTSILLVILVLHYYIISMVSGIENITIYPFVIVEGKNGYYTVTIDFGQVIVVSLAWFWRREIYEKISVVKNKIKVMIEILRGLIS
;
A
#
# COMPACT_ATOMS: atom_id res chain seq x y z
N MET A 1 -21.70 -23.08 -10.41
CA MET A 1 -21.74 -22.29 -9.16
C MET A 1 -20.38 -22.11 -8.48
N TYR A 2 -19.78 -23.12 -7.82
CA TYR A 2 -18.52 -22.92 -7.06
C TYR A 2 -17.34 -22.42 -7.93
N ASN A 3 -17.16 -23.04 -9.10
CA ASN A 3 -16.10 -22.64 -10.05
C ASN A 3 -16.35 -21.26 -10.69
N GLU A 4 -17.60 -20.83 -10.81
CA GLU A 4 -17.95 -19.51 -11.37
C GLU A 4 -17.68 -18.38 -10.36
N VAL A 5 -17.95 -18.63 -9.07
CA VAL A 5 -17.62 -17.69 -7.99
C VAL A 5 -16.11 -17.49 -7.90
N ILE A 6 -15.33 -18.57 -7.92
CA ILE A 6 -13.86 -18.51 -7.92
C ILE A 6 -13.36 -17.73 -9.15
N GLY A 7 -13.86 -18.06 -10.35
CA GLY A 7 -13.49 -17.34 -11.57
C GLY A 7 -13.79 -15.84 -11.51
N THR A 8 -14.90 -15.46 -10.88
CA THR A 8 -15.28 -14.05 -10.70
C THR A 8 -14.32 -13.34 -9.75
N ILE A 9 -13.92 -13.97 -8.65
CA ILE A 9 -12.99 -13.38 -7.67
C ILE A 9 -11.62 -13.13 -8.32
N TYR A 10 -11.08 -14.12 -9.05
CA TYR A 10 -9.81 -13.97 -9.76
C TYR A 10 -9.88 -12.92 -10.88
N PHE A 11 -11.02 -12.81 -11.57
CA PHE A 11 -11.23 -11.77 -12.56
C PHE A 11 -11.21 -10.37 -11.92
N LEU A 12 -11.88 -10.19 -10.77
CA LEU A 12 -11.85 -8.93 -10.02
C LEU A 12 -10.43 -8.61 -9.51
N GLN A 13 -9.68 -9.61 -9.02
CA GLN A 13 -8.28 -9.44 -8.61
C GLN A 13 -7.41 -8.91 -9.75
N ASN A 14 -7.59 -9.45 -10.97
CA ASN A 14 -6.87 -8.99 -12.17
C ASN A 14 -7.24 -7.55 -12.54
N ILE A 15 -8.52 -7.20 -12.50
CA ILE A 15 -8.97 -5.82 -12.75
C ILE A 15 -8.32 -4.86 -11.75
N ILE A 16 -8.33 -5.20 -10.46
CA ILE A 16 -7.69 -4.39 -9.43
C ILE A 16 -6.19 -4.24 -9.71
N ALA A 17 -5.48 -5.32 -10.05
CA ALA A 17 -4.05 -5.26 -10.35
C ALA A 17 -3.74 -4.31 -11.52
N VAL A 18 -4.51 -4.38 -12.60
CA VAL A 18 -4.36 -3.46 -13.74
C VAL A 18 -4.63 -2.01 -13.32
N LEU A 19 -5.70 -1.78 -12.56
CA LEU A 19 -6.06 -0.44 -12.08
C LEU A 19 -4.96 0.16 -11.19
N ILE A 20 -4.33 -0.65 -10.33
CA ILE A 20 -3.20 -0.25 -9.49
C ILE A 20 -2.04 0.24 -10.36
N ILE A 21 -1.64 -0.55 -11.35
CA ILE A 21 -0.51 -0.21 -12.24
C ILE A 21 -0.79 1.10 -12.98
N VAL A 22 -1.98 1.24 -13.58
CA VAL A 22 -2.38 2.45 -14.31
C VAL A 22 -2.35 3.67 -13.40
N LEU A 23 -2.91 3.59 -12.19
CA LEU A 23 -2.95 4.70 -11.26
C LEU A 23 -1.56 5.08 -10.73
N LEU A 24 -0.67 4.11 -10.51
CA LEU A 24 0.71 4.39 -10.11
C LEU A 24 1.46 5.15 -11.21
N ILE A 25 1.27 4.78 -12.47
CA ILE A 25 1.86 5.49 -13.62
C ILE A 25 1.31 6.93 -13.69
N VAL A 26 -0.02 7.09 -13.66
CA VAL A 26 -0.65 8.42 -13.71
C VAL A 26 -0.18 9.29 -12.56
N THR A 27 -0.16 8.76 -11.34
CA THR A 27 0.30 9.48 -10.15
C THR A 27 1.75 9.90 -10.29
N GLY A 28 2.62 9.02 -10.80
CA GLY A 28 4.04 9.31 -11.00
C GLY A 28 4.32 10.37 -12.06
N LEU A 29 3.47 10.49 -13.09
CA LEU A 29 3.61 11.49 -14.15
C LEU A 29 3.04 12.87 -13.76
N THR A 30 2.19 12.93 -12.74
CA THR A 30 1.54 14.18 -12.32
C THR A 30 2.32 14.88 -11.21
N THR A 31 2.51 16.19 -11.34
CA THR A 31 3.20 17.03 -10.33
C THR A 31 2.25 17.88 -9.49
N GLY A 32 0.96 17.90 -9.83
CA GLY A 32 -0.05 18.72 -9.14
C GLY A 32 -0.33 18.21 -7.73
N LYS A 33 -0.19 19.08 -6.72
CA LYS A 33 -0.45 18.73 -5.30
C LYS A 33 -1.83 18.12 -5.09
N TYR A 34 -2.88 18.70 -5.68
CA TYR A 34 -4.24 18.20 -5.56
C TYR A 34 -4.43 16.84 -6.25
N VAL A 35 -3.85 16.66 -7.44
CA VAL A 35 -3.88 15.40 -8.16
C VAL A 35 -3.21 14.30 -7.34
N ARG A 36 -2.02 14.59 -6.79
CA ARG A 36 -1.32 13.63 -5.92
C ARG A 36 -2.12 13.26 -4.68
N ILE A 37 -2.82 14.20 -4.04
CA ILE A 37 -3.70 13.93 -2.90
C ILE A 37 -4.85 13.02 -3.32
N VAL A 38 -5.58 13.38 -4.37
CA VAL A 38 -6.73 12.60 -4.87
C VAL A 38 -6.29 11.19 -5.27
N SER A 39 -5.20 11.06 -6.04
CA SER A 39 -4.67 9.76 -6.44
C SER A 39 -4.21 8.93 -5.25
N THR A 40 -3.62 9.55 -4.22
CA THR A 40 -3.25 8.86 -2.98
C THR A 40 -4.50 8.30 -2.29
N SER A 41 -5.57 9.10 -2.17
CA SER A 41 -6.82 8.63 -1.57
C SER A 41 -7.43 7.47 -2.36
N ILE A 42 -7.44 7.54 -3.70
CA ILE A 42 -7.94 6.46 -4.56
C ILE A 42 -7.08 5.20 -4.39
N LEU A 43 -5.75 5.33 -4.39
CA LEU A 43 -4.82 4.20 -4.19
C LEU A 43 -5.02 3.54 -2.82
N LEU A 44 -5.31 4.31 -1.77
CA LEU A 44 -5.63 3.76 -0.44
C LEU A 44 -6.94 2.98 -0.44
N VAL A 45 -7.98 3.49 -1.11
CA VAL A 45 -9.25 2.75 -1.26
C VAL A 45 -9.02 1.43 -2.02
N ILE A 46 -8.25 1.48 -3.10
CA ILE A 46 -7.93 0.29 -3.90
C ILE A 46 -7.07 -0.70 -3.10
N LEU A 47 -6.15 -0.22 -2.27
CA LEU A 47 -5.36 -1.07 -1.36
C LEU A 47 -6.27 -1.86 -0.42
N VAL A 48 -7.27 -1.21 0.16
CA VAL A 48 -8.27 -1.86 1.02
C VAL A 48 -9.07 -2.90 0.22
N LEU A 49 -9.54 -2.54 -0.96
CA LEU A 49 -10.27 -3.47 -1.85
C LEU A 49 -9.41 -4.67 -2.25
N HIS A 50 -8.12 -4.46 -2.53
CA HIS A 50 -7.19 -5.52 -2.92
C HIS A 50 -7.05 -6.57 -1.82
N TYR A 51 -6.79 -6.15 -0.58
CA TYR A 51 -6.69 -7.09 0.55
C TYR A 51 -8.04 -7.68 0.96
N TYR A 52 -9.14 -6.97 0.71
CA TYR A 52 -10.48 -7.51 0.88
C TYR A 52 -10.78 -8.64 -0.11
N ILE A 53 -10.34 -8.53 -1.37
CA ILE A 53 -10.46 -9.64 -2.33
C ILE A 53 -9.55 -10.81 -1.93
N ILE A 54 -8.31 -10.54 -1.52
CA ILE A 54 -7.40 -11.59 -1.05
C ILE A 54 -8.01 -12.37 0.13
N SER A 55 -8.67 -11.70 1.07
CA SER A 55 -9.32 -12.38 2.19
C SER A 55 -10.51 -13.25 1.77
N MET A 56 -11.18 -12.92 0.66
CA MET A 56 -12.17 -13.83 0.07
C MET A 56 -11.50 -15.08 -0.51
N VAL A 57 -10.40 -14.91 -1.25
CA VAL A 57 -9.66 -16.05 -1.83
C VAL A 57 -9.09 -16.94 -0.71
N SER A 58 -8.68 -16.37 0.42
CA SER A 58 -8.17 -17.15 1.56
C SER A 58 -9.24 -18.05 2.22
N GLY A 59 -10.53 -17.80 1.95
CA GLY A 59 -11.60 -18.71 2.36
C GLY A 59 -11.69 -19.98 1.50
N ILE A 60 -10.96 -20.01 0.38
CA ILE A 60 -11.04 -21.02 -0.67
C ILE A 60 -9.68 -21.72 -0.86
N GLU A 61 -8.60 -20.97 -0.76
CA GLU A 61 -7.22 -21.41 -1.00
C GLU A 61 -6.34 -21.04 0.19
N ASN A 62 -5.24 -21.78 0.39
CA ASN A 62 -4.30 -21.45 1.44
C ASN A 62 -3.44 -20.26 0.98
N ILE A 63 -3.62 -19.10 1.60
CA ILE A 63 -2.89 -17.88 1.25
C ILE A 63 -1.89 -17.56 2.34
N THR A 64 -0.63 -17.38 1.94
CA THR A 64 0.42 -16.81 2.80
C THR A 64 0.91 -15.50 2.18
N ILE A 65 0.87 -14.42 2.95
CA ILE A 65 1.33 -13.09 2.53
C ILE A 65 2.73 -12.85 3.10
N TYR A 66 3.70 -12.65 2.22
CA TYR A 66 5.07 -12.25 2.52
C TYR A 66 5.30 -10.80 2.06
N PRO A 67 6.40 -10.16 2.48
CA PRO A 67 6.80 -8.88 1.90
C PRO A 67 6.91 -8.98 0.38
N PHE A 68 6.09 -8.19 -0.33
CA PHE A 68 6.02 -8.10 -1.80
C PHE A 68 5.52 -9.33 -2.55
N VAL A 69 5.16 -10.42 -1.86
CA VAL A 69 4.84 -11.69 -2.50
C VAL A 69 3.66 -12.35 -1.80
N ILE A 70 2.73 -12.88 -2.59
CA ILE A 70 1.62 -13.70 -2.13
C ILE A 70 1.83 -15.12 -2.64
N VAL A 71 1.68 -16.09 -1.75
CA VAL A 71 1.74 -17.51 -2.09
C VAL A 71 0.34 -18.09 -1.94
N GLU A 72 -0.21 -18.61 -3.04
CA GLU A 72 -1.53 -19.23 -3.13
C GLU A 72 -1.36 -20.75 -3.31
N GLY A 73 -1.92 -21.54 -2.40
CA GLY A 73 -1.78 -23.00 -2.37
C GLY A 73 -3.13 -23.72 -2.49
N LYS A 74 -3.24 -24.66 -3.44
CA LYS A 74 -4.43 -25.49 -3.66
C LYS A 74 -4.08 -26.90 -4.12
N ASN A 75 -4.61 -27.91 -3.41
CA ASN A 75 -4.45 -29.33 -3.76
C ASN A 75 -2.99 -29.75 -4.00
N GLY A 76 -2.04 -29.20 -3.24
CA GLY A 76 -0.61 -29.49 -3.36
C GLY A 76 0.14 -28.67 -4.41
N TYR A 77 -0.54 -27.85 -5.20
CA TYR A 77 0.06 -26.87 -6.11
C TYR A 77 0.20 -25.51 -5.43
N TYR A 78 1.31 -24.82 -5.69
CA TYR A 78 1.58 -23.48 -5.18
C TYR A 78 1.86 -22.52 -6.33
N THR A 79 1.24 -21.35 -6.26
CA THR A 79 1.47 -20.23 -7.17
C THR A 79 2.01 -19.06 -6.37
N VAL A 80 3.01 -18.37 -6.92
CA VAL A 80 3.65 -17.22 -6.31
C VAL A 80 3.35 -15.99 -7.17
N THR A 81 2.76 -14.96 -6.56
CA THR A 81 2.35 -13.72 -7.24
C THR A 81 2.92 -12.50 -6.52
N ILE A 82 3.01 -11.37 -7.22
CA ILE A 82 3.48 -10.11 -6.63
C ILE A 82 2.36 -9.50 -5.79
N ASP A 83 2.69 -9.07 -4.57
CA ASP A 83 1.80 -8.28 -3.73
C ASP A 83 1.77 -6.82 -4.22
N PHE A 84 0.83 -6.53 -5.13
CA PHE A 84 0.62 -5.17 -5.62
C PHE A 84 0.14 -4.22 -4.52
N GLY A 85 -0.46 -4.72 -3.43
CA GLY A 85 -0.79 -3.93 -2.26
C GLY A 85 0.47 -3.34 -1.61
N GLN A 86 1.49 -4.15 -1.38
CA GLN A 86 2.78 -3.66 -0.85
C GLN A 86 3.49 -2.72 -1.82
N VAL A 87 3.38 -2.95 -3.13
CA VAL A 87 3.90 -2.03 -4.15
C VAL A 87 3.26 -0.65 -4.04
N ILE A 88 1.95 -0.56 -3.77
CA ILE A 88 1.26 0.72 -3.52
C ILE A 88 1.86 1.41 -2.29
N VAL A 89 1.99 0.69 -1.18
CA VAL A 89 2.48 1.27 0.09
C VAL A 89 3.86 1.90 -0.10
N VAL A 90 4.79 1.17 -0.73
CA VAL A 90 6.14 1.68 -1.01
C VAL A 90 6.10 2.85 -1.98
N SER A 91 5.27 2.78 -3.03
CA SER A 91 5.14 3.85 -4.01
C SER A 91 4.59 5.14 -3.39
N LEU A 92 3.60 5.04 -2.51
CA LEU A 92 3.05 6.18 -1.77
C LEU A 92 4.09 6.78 -0.82
N ALA A 93 4.81 5.95 -0.06
CA ALA A 93 5.88 6.43 0.80
C ALA A 93 6.97 7.15 -0.01
N TRP A 94 7.32 6.63 -1.18
CA TRP A 94 8.25 7.27 -2.10
C TRP A 94 7.74 8.61 -2.64
N PHE A 95 6.47 8.69 -3.06
CA PHE A 95 5.87 9.91 -3.61
C PHE A 95 5.76 11.05 -2.59
N TRP A 96 5.57 10.71 -1.31
CA TRP A 96 5.46 11.66 -0.22
C TRP A 96 6.77 11.84 0.58
N ARG A 97 7.87 11.24 0.12
CA ARG A 97 9.14 11.20 0.88
C ARG A 97 9.64 12.59 1.29
N ARG A 98 9.53 13.59 0.40
CA ARG A 98 10.03 14.94 0.66
C ARG A 98 9.27 15.59 1.80
N GLU A 99 7.95 15.55 1.73
CA GLU A 99 7.06 16.09 2.75
C GLU A 99 7.24 15.36 4.09
N ILE A 100 7.42 14.04 4.06
CA ILE A 100 7.72 13.24 5.25
C ILE A 100 9.04 13.70 5.89
N TYR A 101 10.12 13.82 5.11
CA TYR A 101 11.42 14.28 5.63
C TYR A 101 11.36 15.70 6.19
N GLU A 102 10.65 16.61 5.53
CA GLU A 102 10.43 17.98 6.01
C GLU A 102 9.67 18.00 7.34
N LYS A 103 8.62 17.20 7.49
CA LYS A 103 7.87 17.13 8.76
C LYS A 103 8.68 16.50 9.87
N ILE A 104 9.46 15.46 9.57
CA ILE A 104 10.35 14.81 10.55
C ILE A 104 11.42 15.80 11.04
N SER A 105 12.03 16.58 10.15
CA SER A 105 13.06 17.56 10.53
C SER A 105 12.51 18.65 11.45
N VAL A 106 11.31 19.16 11.16
CA VAL A 106 10.62 20.14 12.01
C VAL A 106 10.34 19.58 13.40
N VAL A 107 9.82 18.34 13.48
CA VAL A 107 9.55 17.68 14.77
C VAL A 107 10.85 17.46 15.55
N LYS A 108 11.91 16.98 14.90
CA LYS A 108 13.23 16.78 15.52
C LYS A 108 13.79 18.08 16.11
N ASN A 109 13.67 19.20 15.40
CA ASN A 109 14.13 20.49 15.88
C ASN A 109 13.33 20.97 17.10
N LYS A 110 11.99 20.81 17.11
CA LYS A 110 11.16 21.14 18.27
C LYS A 110 11.55 20.32 19.51
N ILE A 111 11.79 19.02 19.34
CA ILE A 111 12.24 18.16 20.43
C ILE A 111 13.59 18.62 20.96
N LYS A 112 14.54 18.96 20.08
CA LYS A 112 15.86 19.47 20.47
C LYS A 112 15.74 20.74 21.33
N VAL A 113 14.95 21.71 20.89
CA VAL A 113 14.73 22.97 21.63
C VAL A 113 14.10 22.70 23.00
N MET A 114 13.11 21.81 23.07
CA MET A 114 12.47 21.45 24.34
C MET A 114 13.46 20.81 25.33
N ILE A 115 14.36 19.95 24.85
CA ILE A 115 15.41 19.34 25.67
C ILE A 115 16.39 20.40 26.19
N GLU A 116 16.77 21.38 25.36
CA GLU A 116 17.66 22.48 25.76
C GLU A 116 17.02 23.36 26.84
N ILE A 117 15.73 23.68 26.72
CA ILE A 117 14.98 24.44 27.74
C ILE A 117 14.93 23.67 29.07
N LEU A 118 14.61 22.37 29.03
CA LEU A 118 14.55 21.54 30.24
C LEU A 118 15.92 21.45 30.94
N ARG A 119 17.02 21.35 30.17
CA ARG A 119 18.37 21.37 30.74
C ARG A 119 18.68 22.67 31.45
N GLY A 120 18.30 23.81 30.87
CA GLY A 120 18.50 25.13 31.49
C GLY A 120 17.65 25.41 32.73
N LEU A 121 16.56 24.66 32.94
CA LEU A 121 15.73 24.76 34.15
C LEU A 121 16.24 23.91 35.32
N ILE A 122 17.07 22.89 35.03
CA ILE A 122 17.60 21.95 36.02
C ILE A 122 19.04 22.31 36.44
N SER A 123 19.72 23.16 35.67
CA SER A 123 21.02 23.77 36.00
C SER A 123 20.87 25.01 36.87
#